data_AF-A0A1C5GUV4-F1
#
_entry.id   AF-A0A1C5GUV4-F1
#
_cell.length_a   1.000
_cell.length_b   1.000
_cell.length_c   1.000
_cell.angle_alpha   90.00
_cell.angle_beta   90.00
_cell.angle_gamma   90.00
#
_symmetry.space_group_name_H-M   'P 1'
#
loop_
_entity.id
_entity.type
_entity.pdbx_description
1 polymer ?
#
loop_
_entity_poly.entity_id
_entity_poly.type
_entity_poly.pdbx_seq_one_letter_code
_entity_poly.pdbx_strand_id
1 'polypeptide(L)'
;MTRQKSFKTRVRTRMDKTGESYTIARRQLLTKAGAHRSPTGPRAAGRTQQDRISDALLRERTGLDWAGWFARLDAWGAVARTHTETARWLADEHGVPGWWAQTVTVGYEQARGLRAPGQRRGGGFEATGSRTVAVPVETLFHAFADEPTRRRWLPGVEVRVRTATAPKTFRADWAGGPSRIVVGLTPVTGSKARVAVLHEKLTDADEADRLKAYWRDRLGALKDLLEREAAR
;
A
#
# COMPACT_ATOMS: atom_id res chain seq x y z
N MET A 1 -7.24 -27.72 -19.30
CA MET A 1 -7.06 -28.07 -17.87
C MET A 1 -6.76 -26.81 -17.07
N THR A 2 -7.44 -26.56 -15.94
CA THR A 2 -7.30 -25.30 -15.19
C THR A 2 -5.97 -25.21 -14.42
N ARG A 3 -5.41 -24.00 -14.28
CA ARG A 3 -4.16 -23.71 -13.52
C ARG A 3 -4.15 -24.37 -12.14
N GLN A 4 -5.31 -24.45 -11.47
CA GLN A 4 -5.49 -25.11 -10.17
C GLN A 4 -5.21 -26.62 -10.19
N LYS A 5 -5.55 -27.34 -11.27
CA LYS A 5 -5.27 -28.80 -11.39
C LYS A 5 -3.77 -29.05 -11.47
N SER A 6 -3.06 -28.29 -12.30
CA SER A 6 -1.59 -28.40 -12.46
C SER A 6 -0.80 -28.11 -11.18
N PHE A 7 -1.33 -27.23 -10.32
CA PHE A 7 -0.68 -26.86 -9.07
C PHE A 7 -0.87 -27.94 -8.01
N LYS A 8 -2.09 -28.50 -7.89
CA LYS A 8 -2.36 -29.61 -6.97
C LYS A 8 -1.51 -30.85 -7.29
N THR A 9 -1.31 -31.16 -8.57
CA THR A 9 -0.40 -32.25 -8.99
C THR A 9 1.03 -32.01 -8.52
N ARG A 10 1.56 -30.79 -8.70
CA ARG A 10 2.91 -30.42 -8.25
C ARG A 10 3.10 -30.46 -6.74
N VAL A 11 2.06 -30.12 -5.97
CA VAL A 11 2.09 -30.24 -4.50
C VAL A 11 2.18 -31.71 -4.09
N ARG A 12 1.39 -32.61 -4.70
CA ARG A 12 1.40 -34.05 -4.40
C ARG A 12 2.74 -34.71 -4.77
N THR A 13 3.27 -34.44 -5.97
CA THR A 13 4.58 -34.97 -6.39
C THR A 13 5.72 -34.58 -5.43
N ARG A 14 5.66 -33.38 -4.83
CA ARG A 14 6.63 -32.97 -3.82
C ARG A 14 6.43 -33.70 -2.51
N MET A 15 5.20 -33.82 -2.03
CA MET A 15 4.88 -34.58 -0.81
C MET A 15 5.42 -36.01 -0.88
N ASP A 16 5.19 -36.69 -2.02
CA ASP A 16 5.66 -38.06 -2.25
C ASP A 16 7.20 -38.14 -2.26
N LYS A 17 7.87 -37.08 -2.74
CA LYS A 17 9.32 -37.03 -2.83
C LYS A 17 10.02 -36.65 -1.53
N THR A 18 9.38 -35.88 -0.64
CA THR A 18 10.03 -35.29 0.53
C THR A 18 9.40 -35.67 1.86
N GLY A 19 8.29 -36.42 1.87
CA GLY A 19 7.54 -36.75 3.09
C GLY A 19 6.92 -35.55 3.81
N GLU A 20 6.90 -34.37 3.17
CA GLU A 20 6.40 -33.13 3.75
C GLU A 20 4.86 -33.13 3.81
N SER A 21 4.27 -32.56 4.86
CA SER A 21 2.82 -32.35 4.92
C SER A 21 2.35 -31.38 3.83
N TYR A 22 1.10 -31.54 3.36
CA TYR A 22 0.52 -30.74 2.26
C TYR A 22 0.68 -29.23 2.45
N THR A 23 0.55 -28.74 3.68
CA THR A 23 0.68 -27.32 4.02
C THR A 23 2.10 -26.81 3.84
N ILE A 24 3.11 -27.62 4.19
CA ILE A 24 4.53 -27.28 4.02
C ILE A 24 4.90 -27.33 2.53
N ALA A 25 4.54 -28.41 1.83
CA ALA A 25 4.82 -28.57 0.40
C ALA A 25 4.16 -27.45 -0.44
N ARG A 26 2.93 -27.06 -0.10
CA ARG A 26 2.22 -25.93 -0.73
C ARG A 26 2.91 -24.60 -0.44
N ARG A 27 3.34 -24.34 0.79
CA ARG A 27 4.05 -23.11 1.17
C ARG A 27 5.38 -23.00 0.41
N GLN A 28 6.16 -24.07 0.33
CA GLN A 28 7.44 -24.09 -0.38
C GLN A 28 7.28 -23.84 -1.88
N LEU A 29 6.26 -24.43 -2.52
CA LEU A 29 5.98 -24.18 -3.94
C LEU A 29 5.50 -22.75 -4.21
N LEU A 30 4.79 -22.12 -3.27
CA LEU A 30 4.40 -20.70 -3.35
C LEU A 30 5.61 -19.77 -3.16
N THR A 31 6.53 -20.09 -2.23
CA THR A 31 7.77 -19.33 -2.03
C THR A 31 8.69 -19.44 -3.24
N LYS A 32 8.86 -20.64 -3.82
CA LYS A 32 9.70 -20.85 -5.02
C LYS A 32 9.11 -20.21 -6.27
N ALA A 33 7.78 -20.19 -6.41
CA ALA A 33 7.12 -19.45 -7.49
C ALA A 33 7.30 -17.92 -7.35
N GLY A 34 7.47 -17.40 -6.13
CA GLY A 34 7.83 -16.01 -5.86
C GLY A 34 9.33 -15.71 -6.02
N ALA A 35 10.20 -16.71 -5.87
CA ALA A 35 11.66 -16.53 -5.88
C ALA A 35 12.29 -16.39 -7.29
N HIS A 36 11.53 -16.61 -8.37
CA HIS A 36 12.03 -16.45 -9.75
C HIS A 36 11.71 -15.09 -10.41
N ARG A 37 11.50 -14.04 -9.62
CA ARG A 37 11.58 -12.64 -10.11
C ARG A 37 12.52 -11.83 -9.23
N SER A 38 13.80 -11.98 -9.49
CA SER A 38 14.77 -10.93 -9.21
C SER A 38 15.26 -10.36 -10.54
N PRO A 39 15.03 -9.07 -10.80
CA PRO A 39 16.02 -8.27 -11.49
C PRO A 39 16.78 -7.47 -10.42
N THR A 40 18.06 -7.76 -10.30
CA THR A 40 19.06 -6.84 -9.75
C THR A 40 19.21 -5.69 -10.75
N GLY A 41 18.69 -4.52 -10.39
CA GLY A 41 18.89 -3.24 -11.05
C GLY A 41 18.76 -2.11 -10.03
N PRO A 42 19.28 -0.89 -10.28
CA PRO A 42 19.29 0.19 -9.30
C PRO A 42 17.84 0.50 -8.89
N ARG A 43 17.54 0.49 -7.59
CA ARG A 43 16.21 0.88 -7.06
C ARG A 43 16.05 2.40 -7.18
N ALA A 44 15.61 2.84 -8.35
CA ALA A 44 15.22 4.21 -8.66
C ALA A 44 13.69 4.31 -8.78
N ALA A 45 13.12 5.35 -8.17
CA ALA A 45 11.72 5.80 -8.24
C ALA A 45 10.61 4.80 -7.81
N GLY A 46 9.57 5.32 -7.15
CA GLY A 46 8.42 4.52 -6.71
C GLY A 46 7.75 3.75 -7.86
N ARG A 47 7.34 2.49 -7.61
CA ARG A 47 6.71 1.61 -8.62
C ARG A 47 5.53 2.29 -9.32
N THR A 48 5.62 2.39 -10.65
CA THR A 48 4.61 2.95 -11.55
C THR A 48 3.37 2.06 -11.60
N GLN A 49 2.28 2.55 -12.20
CA GLN A 49 1.08 1.76 -12.40
C GLN A 49 1.31 0.57 -13.35
N GLN A 50 2.19 0.74 -14.35
CA GLN A 50 2.59 -0.32 -15.28
C GLN A 50 3.38 -1.45 -14.57
N ASP A 51 4.12 -1.12 -13.50
CA ASP A 51 4.80 -2.14 -12.67
C ASP A 51 3.84 -2.97 -11.82
N ARG A 52 2.65 -2.42 -11.51
CA ARG A 52 1.65 -3.04 -10.63
C ARG A 52 0.66 -3.92 -11.40
N ILE A 53 0.38 -3.57 -12.64
CA ILE A 53 -0.63 -4.23 -13.47
C ILE A 53 0.02 -4.61 -14.80
N SER A 54 0.12 -5.92 -15.06
CA SER A 54 0.68 -6.45 -16.30
C SER A 54 -0.22 -6.18 -17.50
N ASP A 55 0.38 -6.06 -18.70
CA ASP A 55 -0.33 -5.95 -19.98
C ASP A 55 -1.39 -7.05 -20.19
N ALA A 56 -1.06 -8.30 -19.85
CA ALA A 56 -1.98 -9.42 -20.02
C ALA A 56 -3.28 -9.26 -19.21
N LEU A 57 -3.16 -8.78 -17.96
CA LEU A 57 -4.31 -8.53 -17.09
C LEU A 57 -5.13 -7.33 -17.58
N LEU A 58 -4.46 -6.28 -18.04
CA LEU A 58 -5.14 -5.10 -18.57
C LEU A 58 -5.93 -5.47 -19.84
N ARG A 59 -5.32 -6.22 -20.75
CA ARG A 59 -5.96 -6.72 -21.97
C ARG A 59 -7.15 -7.62 -21.68
N GLU A 60 -7.02 -8.54 -20.73
CA GLU A 60 -8.12 -9.42 -20.31
C GLU A 60 -9.35 -8.62 -19.85
N ARG A 61 -9.13 -7.47 -19.19
CA ARG A 61 -10.20 -6.73 -18.51
C ARG A 61 -10.74 -5.53 -19.27
N THR A 62 -9.99 -5.03 -20.25
CA THR A 62 -10.31 -3.81 -20.98
C THR A 62 -10.22 -3.97 -22.50
N GLY A 63 -9.70 -5.09 -23.00
CA GLY A 63 -9.53 -5.37 -24.43
C GLY A 63 -8.20 -4.89 -25.03
N LEU A 64 -7.47 -3.99 -24.36
CA LEU A 64 -6.16 -3.49 -24.81
C LEU A 64 -5.11 -3.59 -23.70
N ASP A 65 -3.85 -3.65 -24.11
CA ASP A 65 -2.70 -3.51 -23.21
C ASP A 65 -2.34 -2.04 -22.98
N TRP A 66 -1.25 -1.78 -22.25
CA TRP A 66 -0.85 -0.41 -21.92
C TRP A 66 -0.54 0.42 -23.17
N ALA A 67 0.23 -0.16 -24.11
CA ALA A 67 0.59 0.51 -25.35
C ALA A 67 -0.64 0.87 -26.19
N GLY A 68 -1.59 -0.06 -26.32
CA GLY A 68 -2.83 0.16 -27.06
C GLY A 68 -3.69 1.27 -26.46
N TRP A 69 -3.82 1.33 -25.13
CA TRP A 69 -4.54 2.42 -24.48
C TRP A 69 -3.83 3.76 -24.57
N PHE A 70 -2.52 3.79 -24.41
CA PHE A 70 -1.76 5.03 -24.48
C PHE A 70 -1.81 5.63 -25.88
N ALA A 71 -1.68 4.82 -26.92
CA ALA A 71 -1.83 5.28 -28.30
C ALA A 71 -3.21 5.93 -28.55
N ARG A 72 -4.29 5.35 -28.01
CA ARG A 72 -5.64 5.94 -28.12
C ARG A 72 -5.77 7.26 -27.36
N LEU A 73 -5.20 7.33 -26.16
CA LEU A 73 -5.23 8.52 -25.32
C LEU A 73 -4.38 9.66 -25.93
N ASP A 74 -3.20 9.35 -26.47
CA ASP A 74 -2.38 10.31 -27.20
C ASP A 74 -3.13 10.85 -28.42
N ALA A 75 -3.73 9.97 -29.23
CA ALA A 75 -4.50 10.35 -30.42
C ALA A 75 -5.71 11.23 -30.10
N TRP A 76 -6.35 11.01 -28.94
CA TRP A 76 -7.46 11.84 -28.45
C TRP A 76 -6.99 13.17 -27.83
N GLY A 77 -5.69 13.34 -27.60
CA GLY A 77 -5.13 14.54 -26.98
C GLY A 77 -5.31 14.58 -25.46
N ALA A 78 -5.27 13.43 -24.78
CA ALA A 78 -5.49 13.33 -23.34
C ALA A 78 -4.52 14.17 -22.48
N VAL A 79 -3.35 14.57 -23.01
CA VAL A 79 -2.40 15.45 -22.32
C VAL A 79 -3.02 16.81 -21.94
N ALA A 80 -3.92 17.33 -22.78
CA ALA A 80 -4.59 18.61 -22.55
C ALA A 80 -5.90 18.46 -21.75
N ARG A 81 -6.20 17.25 -21.25
CA ARG A 81 -7.48 16.92 -20.59
C ARG A 81 -7.26 16.61 -19.13
N THR A 82 -8.28 16.84 -18.33
CA THR A 82 -8.26 16.49 -16.92
C THR A 82 -8.34 14.97 -16.72
N HIS A 83 -7.90 14.51 -15.55
CA HIS A 83 -8.07 13.14 -15.09
C HIS A 83 -9.52 12.64 -15.25
N THR A 84 -10.48 13.46 -14.83
CA THR A 84 -11.91 13.12 -14.85
C THR A 84 -12.43 12.97 -16.28
N GLU A 85 -12.05 13.89 -17.17
CA GLU A 85 -12.43 13.82 -18.58
C GLU A 85 -11.84 12.58 -19.24
N THR A 86 -10.58 12.25 -18.94
CA THR A 86 -9.91 11.06 -19.47
C THR A 86 -10.56 9.77 -18.99
N ALA A 87 -10.83 9.64 -17.68
CA ALA A 87 -11.50 8.46 -17.13
C ALA A 87 -12.95 8.31 -17.64
N ARG A 88 -13.66 9.44 -17.82
CA ARG A 88 -15.01 9.44 -18.39
C ARG A 88 -14.99 9.00 -19.85
N TRP A 89 -14.09 9.55 -20.66
CA TRP A 89 -13.95 9.17 -22.06
C TRP A 89 -13.66 7.68 -22.24
N LEU A 90 -12.78 7.11 -21.42
CA LEU A 90 -12.52 5.67 -21.42
C LEU A 90 -13.77 4.84 -21.05
N ALA A 91 -14.58 5.30 -20.11
CA ALA A 91 -15.80 4.61 -19.70
C ALA A 91 -16.91 4.72 -20.76
N ASP A 92 -17.17 5.94 -21.23
CA ASP A 92 -18.33 6.26 -22.06
C ASP A 92 -18.09 5.88 -23.54
N GLU A 93 -16.93 6.24 -24.10
CA GLU A 93 -16.62 6.01 -25.53
C GLU A 93 -16.00 4.64 -25.81
N HIS A 94 -15.46 4.00 -24.78
CA HIS A 94 -14.70 2.75 -24.93
C HIS A 94 -15.16 1.62 -24.00
N GLY A 95 -16.20 1.84 -23.18
CA GLY A 95 -16.79 0.81 -22.33
C GLY A 95 -15.84 0.26 -21.28
N VAL A 96 -14.75 0.99 -20.95
CA VAL A 96 -13.78 0.53 -19.94
C VAL A 96 -14.43 0.59 -18.56
N PRO A 97 -14.48 -0.52 -17.79
CA PRO A 97 -15.15 -0.50 -16.50
C PRO A 97 -14.49 0.51 -15.56
N GLY A 98 -15.27 1.22 -14.74
CA GLY A 98 -14.83 2.46 -14.07
C GLY A 98 -13.53 2.39 -13.27
N TRP A 99 -13.26 1.28 -12.56
CA TRP A 99 -11.99 1.10 -11.85
C TRP A 99 -10.79 0.93 -12.81
N TRP A 100 -11.01 0.27 -13.94
CA TRP A 100 -10.00 0.12 -15.00
C TRP A 100 -9.78 1.42 -15.76
N ALA A 101 -10.83 2.22 -15.96
CA ALA A 101 -10.69 3.55 -16.58
C ALA A 101 -9.76 4.43 -15.74
N GLN A 102 -9.96 4.48 -14.42
CA GLN A 102 -9.05 5.18 -13.50
C GLN A 102 -7.62 4.61 -13.55
N THR A 103 -7.49 3.29 -13.61
CA THR A 103 -6.19 2.62 -13.70
C THR A 103 -5.42 3.03 -14.96
N VAL A 104 -6.08 3.03 -16.11
CA VAL A 104 -5.50 3.42 -17.39
C VAL A 104 -5.11 4.89 -17.37
N THR A 105 -6.00 5.78 -16.88
CA THR A 105 -5.72 7.21 -16.74
C THR A 105 -4.49 7.47 -15.86
N VAL A 106 -4.38 6.84 -14.68
CA VAL A 106 -3.22 7.01 -13.79
C VAL A 106 -1.92 6.52 -14.45
N GLY A 107 -1.97 5.38 -15.14
CA GLY A 107 -0.79 4.87 -15.85
C GLY A 107 -0.35 5.79 -16.98
N TYR A 108 -1.31 6.34 -17.73
CA TYR A 108 -1.04 7.29 -18.81
C TYR A 108 -0.44 8.60 -18.30
N GLU A 109 -1.03 9.19 -17.24
CA GLU A 109 -0.51 10.40 -16.59
C GLU A 109 0.93 10.20 -16.10
N GLN A 110 1.24 9.04 -15.51
CA GLN A 110 2.60 8.70 -15.08
C GLN A 110 3.56 8.55 -16.26
N ALA A 111 3.16 7.85 -17.33
CA ALA A 111 3.99 7.61 -18.50
C ALA A 111 4.24 8.86 -19.35
N ARG A 112 3.45 9.93 -19.18
CA ARG A 112 3.61 11.23 -19.85
C ARG A 112 4.18 12.32 -18.93
N GLY A 113 4.58 11.95 -17.71
CA GLY A 113 5.15 12.90 -16.73
C GLY A 113 4.15 13.92 -16.18
N LEU A 114 2.85 13.72 -16.42
CA LEU A 114 1.78 14.56 -15.89
C LEU A 114 1.53 14.31 -14.40
N ARG A 115 2.04 13.19 -13.88
CA ARG A 115 1.89 12.78 -12.49
C ARG A 115 3.06 11.90 -12.04
N ALA A 116 3.58 12.15 -10.85
CA ALA A 116 4.56 11.26 -10.24
C ALA A 116 3.89 9.99 -9.64
N PRO A 117 4.57 8.83 -9.63
CA PRO A 117 4.07 7.62 -8.99
C PRO A 117 3.69 7.86 -7.51
N GLY A 118 2.43 7.63 -7.15
CA GLY A 118 1.93 7.80 -5.78
C GLY A 118 1.39 9.20 -5.43
N GLN A 119 1.43 10.15 -6.36
CA GLN A 119 0.87 11.49 -6.20
C GLN A 119 -0.67 11.44 -6.15
N ARG A 120 -1.31 12.24 -5.30
CA ARG A 120 -2.78 12.38 -5.13
C ARG A 120 -3.32 13.48 -6.05
N ARG A 121 -4.66 13.54 -6.18
CA ARG A 121 -5.37 14.44 -7.13
C ARG A 121 -5.03 15.93 -6.91
N GLY A 122 -4.58 16.31 -5.71
CA GLY A 122 -4.14 17.66 -5.37
C GLY A 122 -2.62 17.88 -5.42
N GLY A 123 -1.85 17.01 -6.09
CA GLY A 123 -0.40 17.16 -6.24
C GLY A 123 0.44 16.69 -5.06
N GLY A 124 -0.15 16.48 -3.88
CA GLY A 124 0.54 15.95 -2.71
C GLY A 124 0.69 14.43 -2.70
N PHE A 125 1.60 13.92 -1.89
CA PHE A 125 1.84 12.51 -1.63
C PHE A 125 1.37 12.14 -0.22
N GLU A 126 1.18 10.85 -0.02
CA GLU A 126 0.78 10.27 1.26
C GLU A 126 1.61 9.00 1.51
N ALA A 127 2.00 8.80 2.76
CA ALA A 127 2.60 7.57 3.25
C ALA A 127 1.64 6.88 4.20
N THR A 128 1.51 5.56 4.09
CA THR A 128 0.66 4.78 4.98
C THR A 128 1.43 3.66 5.66
N GLY A 129 1.09 3.42 6.92
CA GLY A 129 1.61 2.30 7.71
C GLY A 129 0.48 1.67 8.50
N SER A 130 0.52 0.35 8.70
CA SER A 130 -0.48 -0.33 9.51
C SER A 130 0.11 -1.55 10.21
N ARG A 131 -0.37 -1.81 11.43
CA ARG A 131 0.06 -2.95 12.24
C ARG A 131 -1.10 -3.43 13.11
N THR A 132 -1.11 -4.72 13.40
CA THR A 132 -1.99 -5.33 14.39
C THR A 132 -1.19 -5.68 15.63
N VAL A 133 -1.68 -5.28 16.79
CA VAL A 133 -1.02 -5.40 18.10
C VAL A 133 -1.95 -6.15 19.05
N ALA A 134 -1.41 -7.11 19.80
CA ALA A 134 -2.13 -7.94 20.77
C ALA A 134 -2.33 -7.21 22.11
N VAL A 135 -2.96 -6.04 22.05
CA VAL A 135 -3.46 -5.29 23.21
C VAL A 135 -4.86 -4.73 22.92
N PRO A 136 -5.66 -4.37 23.94
CA PRO A 136 -6.90 -3.64 23.76
C PRO A 136 -6.70 -2.31 23.02
N VAL A 137 -7.75 -1.79 22.38
CA VAL A 137 -7.66 -0.57 21.57
C VAL A 137 -7.36 0.66 22.41
N GLU A 138 -7.77 0.67 23.68
CA GLU A 138 -7.53 1.70 24.67
C GLU A 138 -6.03 1.83 24.99
N THR A 139 -5.35 0.70 25.21
CA THR A 139 -3.90 0.64 25.42
C THR A 139 -3.14 1.16 24.19
N LEU A 140 -3.58 0.74 23.00
CA LEU A 140 -2.99 1.20 21.75
C LEU A 140 -3.20 2.71 21.54
N PHE A 141 -4.38 3.23 21.88
CA PHE A 141 -4.68 4.67 21.82
C PHE A 141 -3.80 5.47 22.80
N HIS A 142 -3.66 4.98 24.04
CA HIS A 142 -2.81 5.62 25.05
C HIS A 142 -1.37 5.74 24.56
N ALA A 143 -0.84 4.73 23.86
CA ALA A 143 0.50 4.77 23.31
C ALA A 143 0.75 5.88 22.26
N PHE A 144 -0.31 6.45 21.68
CA PHE A 144 -0.24 7.66 20.85
C PHE A 144 -0.52 8.93 21.66
N ALA A 145 -1.55 8.92 22.50
CA ALA A 145 -2.01 10.12 23.20
C ALA A 145 -1.04 10.56 24.32
N ASP A 146 -0.52 9.61 25.09
CA ASP A 146 0.39 9.86 26.19
C ASP A 146 1.81 10.13 25.69
N GLU A 147 2.35 11.29 26.03
CA GLU A 147 3.66 11.74 25.53
C GLU A 147 4.84 10.91 26.05
N PRO A 148 4.97 10.62 27.35
CA PRO A 148 5.99 9.72 27.88
C PRO A 148 5.99 8.36 27.16
N THR A 149 4.82 7.74 26.98
CA THR A 149 4.70 6.47 26.27
C THR A 149 5.07 6.61 24.79
N ARG A 150 4.58 7.66 24.13
CA ARG A 150 4.86 7.93 22.71
C ARG A 150 6.36 8.06 22.44
N ARG A 151 7.10 8.78 23.28
CA ARG A 151 8.55 8.99 23.12
C ARG A 151 9.36 7.69 23.14
N ARG A 152 8.84 6.61 23.76
CA ARG A 152 9.54 5.32 23.87
C ARG A 152 9.63 4.55 22.56
N TRP A 153 8.64 4.71 21.67
CA TRP A 153 8.62 4.02 20.37
C TRP A 153 8.76 4.99 19.19
N LEU A 154 8.43 6.27 19.41
CA LEU A 154 8.55 7.36 18.45
C LEU A 154 9.51 8.46 18.97
N PRO A 155 10.81 8.16 19.14
CA PRO A 155 11.77 9.12 19.66
C PRO A 155 12.15 10.19 18.63
N GLY A 156 12.55 11.37 19.11
CA GLY A 156 13.15 12.41 18.27
C GLY A 156 12.19 13.10 17.29
N VAL A 157 10.89 12.91 17.44
CA VAL A 157 9.87 13.57 16.62
C VAL A 157 8.99 14.43 17.50
N GLU A 158 8.92 15.72 17.17
CA GLU A 158 7.92 16.61 17.73
C GLU A 158 6.53 16.28 17.14
N VAL A 159 5.58 15.99 18.01
CA VAL A 159 4.19 15.67 17.63
C VAL A 159 3.27 16.62 18.38
N ARG A 160 2.66 17.55 17.65
CA ARG A 160 1.69 18.49 18.22
C ARG A 160 0.28 17.97 17.96
N VAL A 161 -0.40 17.53 19.02
CA VAL A 161 -1.75 16.97 18.91
C VAL A 161 -2.74 18.04 18.47
N ARG A 162 -3.54 17.73 17.43
CA ARG A 162 -4.66 18.57 16.99
C ARG A 162 -5.97 18.10 17.59
N THR A 163 -6.24 16.80 17.48
CA THR A 163 -7.49 16.20 17.94
C THR A 163 -7.23 14.74 18.28
N ALA A 164 -7.74 14.31 19.44
CA ALA A 164 -7.70 12.92 19.85
C ALA A 164 -9.11 12.52 20.32
N THR A 165 -9.71 11.53 19.68
CA THR A 165 -11.03 11.00 20.01
C THR A 165 -10.85 9.55 20.44
N ALA A 166 -10.78 9.34 21.76
CA ALA A 166 -10.54 8.03 22.33
C ALA A 166 -11.70 7.06 22.05
N PRO A 167 -11.43 5.75 21.84
CA PRO A 167 -10.14 5.16 21.50
C PRO A 167 -9.88 5.12 19.97
N LYS A 168 -10.64 5.87 19.17
CA LYS A 168 -10.79 5.65 17.71
C LYS A 168 -9.78 6.37 16.83
N THR A 169 -9.48 7.64 17.12
CA THR A 169 -8.69 8.47 16.20
C THR A 169 -7.74 9.41 16.92
N PHE A 170 -6.56 9.61 16.33
CA PHE A 170 -5.56 10.58 16.80
C PHE A 170 -5.01 11.35 15.59
N ARG A 171 -4.99 12.69 15.69
CA ARG A 171 -4.49 13.58 14.63
C ARG A 171 -3.49 14.55 15.20
N ALA A 172 -2.36 14.70 14.53
CA ALA A 172 -1.29 15.59 14.98
C ALA A 172 -0.50 16.19 13.81
N ASP A 173 0.04 17.38 14.04
CA ASP A 173 1.09 17.96 13.19
C ASP A 173 2.43 17.25 13.44
N TRP A 174 3.25 17.18 12.39
CA TRP A 174 4.47 16.38 12.39
C TRP A 174 5.72 17.26 12.27
N ALA A 175 6.63 17.13 13.25
CA ALA A 175 7.99 17.71 13.23
C ALA A 175 8.04 19.23 12.91
N GLY A 176 7.02 20.00 13.32
CA GLY A 176 6.93 21.43 13.03
C GLY A 176 6.73 21.79 11.55
N GLY A 177 6.60 20.79 10.68
CA GLY A 177 6.46 20.95 9.23
C GLY A 177 5.00 21.02 8.76
N PRO A 178 4.79 21.16 7.44
CA PRO A 178 3.45 21.24 6.86
C PRO A 178 2.72 19.89 6.83
N SER A 179 3.41 18.79 7.12
CA SER A 179 2.87 17.44 7.12
C SER A 179 2.14 17.09 8.42
N ARG A 180 1.25 16.12 8.33
CA ARG A 180 0.41 15.70 9.46
C ARG A 180 0.14 14.22 9.43
N ILE A 181 -0.16 13.68 10.61
CA ILE A 181 -0.56 12.29 10.79
C ILE A 181 -2.02 12.19 11.18
N VAL A 182 -2.71 11.24 10.56
CA VAL A 182 -4.05 10.79 10.92
C VAL A 182 -3.95 9.31 11.24
N VAL A 183 -4.22 8.99 12.50
CA VAL A 183 -4.16 7.64 13.05
C VAL A 183 -5.57 7.15 13.30
N GLY A 184 -5.92 6.04 12.66
CA GLY A 184 -7.13 5.28 12.94
C GLY A 184 -6.80 4.04 13.75
N LEU A 185 -7.58 3.80 14.79
CA LEU A 185 -7.48 2.63 15.65
C LEU A 185 -8.79 1.86 15.60
N THR A 186 -8.70 0.54 15.52
CA THR A 186 -9.86 -0.34 15.38
C THR A 186 -9.68 -1.57 16.26
N PRO A 187 -10.62 -1.88 17.17
CA PRO A 187 -10.60 -3.14 17.88
C PRO A 187 -10.78 -4.30 16.89
N VAL A 188 -9.99 -5.36 17.06
CA VAL A 188 -10.12 -6.62 16.31
C VAL A 188 -10.75 -7.68 17.21
N THR A 189 -10.26 -7.78 18.45
CA THR A 189 -10.84 -8.56 19.55
C THR A 189 -10.66 -7.77 20.85
N GLY A 190 -11.19 -8.26 21.97
CA GLY A 190 -10.99 -7.61 23.28
C GLY A 190 -9.52 -7.49 23.72
N SER A 191 -8.62 -8.26 23.12
CA SER A 191 -7.18 -8.27 23.41
C SER A 191 -6.31 -7.97 22.19
N LYS A 192 -6.89 -7.45 21.10
CA LYS A 192 -6.16 -7.15 19.87
C LYS A 192 -6.77 -5.95 19.16
N ALA A 193 -5.91 -5.04 18.71
CA ALA A 193 -6.31 -3.87 17.96
C ALA A 193 -5.43 -3.67 16.73
N ARG A 194 -5.98 -3.00 15.73
CA ARG A 194 -5.27 -2.57 14.52
C ARG A 194 -5.08 -1.06 14.57
N VAL A 195 -3.88 -0.62 14.20
CA VAL A 195 -3.56 0.78 13.92
C VAL A 195 -3.29 0.97 12.44
N ALA A 196 -3.79 2.06 11.89
CA ALA A 196 -3.45 2.57 10.56
C ALA A 196 -3.04 4.04 10.68
N VAL A 197 -1.85 4.37 10.20
CA VAL A 197 -1.33 5.73 10.12
C VAL A 197 -1.36 6.17 8.67
N LEU A 198 -1.99 7.32 8.42
CA LEU A 198 -1.87 8.10 7.20
C LEU A 198 -1.00 9.32 7.52
N HIS A 199 0.11 9.45 6.83
CA HIS A 199 0.95 10.65 6.85
C HIS A 199 0.73 11.37 5.53
N GLU A 200 0.13 12.56 5.60
CA GLU A 200 -0.36 13.30 4.44
C GLU A 200 0.28 14.69 4.34
N LYS A 201 -0.04 15.39 3.25
CA LYS A 201 0.56 16.66 2.83
C LYS A 201 2.07 16.56 2.56
N LEU A 202 2.51 15.41 2.06
CA LEU A 202 3.88 15.26 1.59
C LEU A 202 3.99 15.93 0.21
N THR A 203 5.10 16.59 -0.06
CA THR A 203 5.33 17.25 -1.36
C THR A 203 6.20 16.42 -2.29
N ASP A 204 6.84 15.37 -1.75
CA ASP A 204 7.82 14.54 -2.46
C ASP A 204 7.45 13.04 -2.40
N ALA A 205 7.66 12.35 -3.53
CA ALA A 205 7.45 10.92 -3.67
C ALA A 205 8.48 10.11 -2.88
N ASP A 206 9.74 10.54 -2.92
CA ASP A 206 10.82 9.86 -2.21
C ASP A 206 10.65 10.00 -0.70
N GLU A 207 10.18 11.17 -0.24
CA GLU A 207 9.76 11.40 1.14
C GLU A 207 8.62 10.45 1.55
N ALA A 208 7.61 10.28 0.70
CA ALA A 208 6.53 9.34 0.98
C ALA A 208 7.03 7.90 1.10
N ASP A 209 7.98 7.47 0.26
CA ASP A 209 8.57 6.14 0.35
C ASP A 209 9.49 5.96 1.58
N ARG A 210 10.29 6.98 1.93
CA ARG A 210 11.05 7.03 3.19
C ARG A 210 10.11 6.90 4.40
N LEU A 211 8.99 7.63 4.39
CA LEU A 211 8.00 7.62 5.47
C LEU A 211 7.23 6.30 5.55
N LYS A 212 6.95 5.61 4.44
CA LYS A 212 6.37 4.25 4.46
C LYS A 212 7.31 3.25 5.14
N ALA A 213 8.61 3.33 4.87
CA ALA A 213 9.60 2.49 5.53
C ALA A 213 9.69 2.84 7.02
N TYR A 214 9.80 4.13 7.33
CA TYR A 214 9.81 4.64 8.70
C TYR A 214 8.61 4.15 9.53
N TRP A 215 7.38 4.28 9.00
CA TRP A 215 6.18 3.83 9.71
C TRP A 215 6.13 2.32 9.91
N ARG A 216 6.63 1.53 8.96
CA ARG A 216 6.72 0.08 9.12
C ARG A 216 7.59 -0.26 10.34
N ASP A 217 8.73 0.41 10.46
CA ASP A 217 9.69 0.14 11.53
C ASP A 217 9.18 0.66 12.88
N ARG A 218 8.65 1.89 12.91
CA ARG A 218 8.10 2.49 14.14
C ARG A 218 6.88 1.74 14.67
N LEU A 219 5.96 1.33 13.81
CA LEU A 219 4.81 0.51 14.23
C LEU A 219 5.23 -0.91 14.62
N GLY A 220 6.36 -1.41 14.10
CA GLY A 220 7.02 -2.62 14.61
C GLY A 220 7.48 -2.44 16.05
N ALA A 221 8.26 -1.38 16.32
CA ALA A 221 8.73 -1.06 17.67
C ALA A 221 7.58 -0.83 18.67
N LEU A 222 6.50 -0.17 18.24
CA LEU A 222 5.27 -0.01 19.04
C LEU A 222 4.65 -1.36 19.41
N LYS A 223 4.50 -2.25 18.43
CA LYS A 223 3.96 -3.60 18.67
C LYS A 223 4.82 -4.33 19.71
N ASP A 224 6.13 -4.36 19.50
CA ASP A 224 7.03 -5.11 20.37
C ASP A 224 7.08 -4.51 21.77
N LEU A 225 6.97 -3.18 21.91
CA LEU A 225 6.87 -2.50 23.21
C LEU A 225 5.63 -2.96 23.98
N LEU A 226 4.44 -2.79 23.38
CA LEU A 226 3.17 -3.03 24.06
C LEU A 226 2.93 -4.51 24.36
N GLU A 227 3.33 -5.41 23.46
CA GLU A 227 3.16 -6.85 23.69
C GLU A 227 4.12 -7.39 24.76
N ARG A 228 5.33 -6.81 24.90
CA ARG A 228 6.21 -7.14 26.01
C ARG A 228 5.68 -6.66 27.36
N GLU A 229 5.02 -5.50 27.39
CA GLU A 229 4.43 -4.98 28.62
C GLU A 229 3.19 -5.75 29.05
N ALA A 230 2.35 -6.14 28.09
CA ALA A 230 1.17 -6.96 28.37
C ALA A 230 1.50 -8.40 28.80
N ALA A 231 2.73 -8.86 28.56
CA ALA A 231 3.21 -10.18 28.97
C ALA A 231 3.93 -10.19 30.33
N ARG A 232 4.10 -9.02 30.97
CA ARG A 232 4.63 -8.88 32.33
C ARG A 232 3.50 -8.91 33.35
#